data_AF-A0A7D9LN01-F1
#
_entry.id   AF-A0A7D9LN01-F1
#
_cell.length_a   1.000
_cell.length_b   1.000
_cell.length_c   1.000
_cell.angle_alpha   90.00
_cell.angle_beta   90.00
_cell.angle_gamma   90.00
#
_symmetry.space_group_name_H-M   'P 1'
#
loop_
_entity.id
_entity.type
_entity.pdbx_description
1 polymer ?
#
loop_
_entity_poly.entity_id
_entity_poly.type
_entity_poly.pdbx_seq_one_letter_code
_entity_poly.pdbx_strand_id
1 'polypeptide(L)'
;MFTSGFASLRPHFILRICSRKTCITRNKRISCSINIKRPLGTAGYLQGSSEFHHSKSGSFYQDAPSLENQFLGDVFLTTSLKRILPSEVFNDVSCDLERFGERVVGEIYQLGYNAELNQPKLQQYDAWGRRVDDIITSHEWKRLKEISAEEGLIAIGYENKHEEWSRLHQITKLYLFSPSSGLYSCPLAMTDGAAKILKA
;
A
#
# COMPACT_ATOMS: atom_id res chain seq x y z
N MET A 1 -48.53 -28.24 -21.68
CA MET A 1 -48.30 -29.71 -21.78
C MET A 1 -46.83 -29.93 -21.48
N PHE A 2 -46.35 -30.49 -20.37
CA PHE A 2 -46.92 -31.30 -19.30
C PHE A 2 -46.52 -30.73 -17.93
N THR A 3 -47.40 -30.94 -16.97
CA THR A 3 -47.37 -30.52 -15.56
C THR A 3 -47.14 -31.72 -14.65
N SER A 4 -46.35 -31.57 -13.59
CA SER A 4 -46.46 -32.28 -12.28
C SER A 4 -45.26 -31.86 -11.40
N GLY A 5 -45.34 -31.44 -10.15
CA GLY A 5 -46.42 -31.47 -9.17
C GLY A 5 -45.94 -32.09 -7.84
N PHE A 6 -45.56 -31.22 -6.89
CA PHE A 6 -45.67 -31.30 -5.42
C PHE A 6 -45.12 -32.46 -4.54
N ALA A 7 -44.42 -32.05 -3.47
CA ALA A 7 -44.61 -32.36 -2.03
C ALA A 7 -43.25 -32.55 -1.32
N SER A 8 -42.72 -31.56 -0.56
CA SER A 8 -43.03 -31.20 0.84
C SER A 8 -42.89 -32.35 1.84
N LEU A 9 -41.90 -32.23 2.75
CA LEU A 9 -42.03 -32.45 4.20
C LEU A 9 -40.70 -32.07 4.92
N ARG A 10 -40.76 -31.06 5.79
CA ARG A 10 -39.86 -30.89 6.96
C ARG A 10 -40.49 -31.65 8.15
N PRO A 11 -39.74 -31.92 9.23
CA PRO A 11 -39.88 -31.02 10.39
C PRO A 11 -38.59 -30.68 11.17
N HIS A 12 -38.64 -29.50 11.82
CA HIS A 12 -38.07 -29.09 13.12
C HIS A 12 -36.57 -29.20 13.44
N PHE A 13 -35.92 -28.36 14.25
CA PHE A 13 -36.03 -26.98 14.79
C PHE A 13 -34.81 -26.84 15.75
N ILE A 14 -34.42 -25.61 16.16
CA ILE A 14 -33.53 -25.29 17.32
C ILE A 14 -32.01 -25.51 17.07
N LEU A 15 -31.05 -24.59 17.24
CA LEU A 15 -30.94 -23.29 17.93
C LEU A 15 -29.78 -22.46 17.35
N ARG A 16 -29.89 -21.14 17.48
CA ARG A 16 -28.87 -20.08 17.27
C ARG A 16 -27.52 -20.39 17.96
N ILE A 17 -26.42 -19.91 17.38
CA ILE A 17 -25.44 -19.03 18.05
C ILE A 17 -24.72 -18.17 17.00
N CYS A 18 -24.67 -16.88 17.32
CA CYS A 18 -23.98 -15.79 16.65
C CYS A 18 -22.47 -15.83 16.96
N SER A 19 -21.59 -15.66 15.97
CA SER A 19 -20.43 -14.76 16.11
C SER A 19 -19.65 -14.60 14.81
N ARG A 20 -19.48 -13.33 14.39
CA ARG A 20 -18.51 -12.85 13.41
C ARG A 20 -17.09 -13.22 13.83
N LYS A 21 -16.26 -13.74 12.92
CA LYS A 21 -14.80 -13.45 12.87
C LYS A 21 -14.28 -13.49 11.43
N THR A 22 -14.16 -12.29 10.88
CA THR A 22 -13.02 -11.79 10.08
C THR A 22 -12.02 -12.82 9.56
N CYS A 23 -11.97 -12.95 8.23
CA CYS A 23 -10.93 -13.63 7.49
C CYS A 23 -9.70 -12.70 7.43
N ILE A 24 -8.72 -12.93 8.30
CA ILE A 24 -7.37 -12.37 8.19
C ILE A 24 -6.48 -13.49 7.67
N THR A 25 -6.12 -13.43 6.39
CA THR A 25 -5.13 -14.32 5.77
C THR A 25 -3.74 -13.97 6.29
N ARG A 26 -3.39 -14.52 7.45
CA ARG A 26 -2.02 -14.51 7.97
C ARG A 26 -1.25 -15.62 7.26
N ASN A 27 -0.21 -15.22 6.53
CA ASN A 27 0.74 -16.07 5.81
C ASN A 27 1.38 -17.09 6.78
N LYS A 28 0.73 -18.24 6.99
CA LYS A 28 1.31 -19.36 7.72
C LYS A 28 2.33 -20.00 6.79
N ARG A 29 3.62 -19.73 7.03
CA ARG A 29 4.68 -20.67 6.62
C ARG A 29 4.28 -22.04 7.15
N ILE A 30 3.91 -22.94 6.24
CA ILE A 30 3.71 -24.34 6.56
C ILE A 30 5.10 -24.86 6.90
N SER A 31 5.45 -24.88 8.19
CA SER A 31 6.60 -25.67 8.64
C SER A 31 6.19 -27.13 8.49
N CYS A 32 6.57 -27.73 7.37
CA CYS A 32 6.40 -29.16 7.16
C CYS A 32 7.45 -29.86 8.02
N SER A 33 7.13 -30.06 9.31
CA SER A 33 7.96 -30.83 10.22
C SER A 33 7.79 -32.30 9.87
N ILE A 34 8.61 -32.81 8.95
CA ILE A 34 8.69 -34.24 8.66
C ILE A 34 9.31 -34.89 9.89
N ASN A 35 8.47 -35.51 10.72
CA ASN A 35 8.91 -36.24 11.91
C ASN A 35 9.41 -37.63 11.50
N ILE A 36 10.66 -37.71 11.06
CA ILE A 36 11.33 -38.99 10.78
C ILE A 36 11.70 -39.62 12.12
N LYS A 37 10.86 -40.54 12.61
CA LYS A 37 11.24 -41.41 13.75
C LYS A 37 12.38 -42.32 13.30
N ARG A 38 13.61 -42.04 13.73
CA ARG A 38 14.74 -42.97 13.56
C ARG A 38 14.56 -44.14 14.55
N PRO A 39 14.64 -45.40 14.10
CA PRO A 39 14.64 -46.54 15.02
C PRO A 39 15.95 -46.55 15.83
N LEU A 40 15.83 -46.76 17.14
CA LEU A 40 16.94 -46.97 18.05
C LEU A 40 17.53 -48.37 17.78
N GLY A 41 18.47 -48.43 16.83
CA GLY A 41 19.32 -49.59 16.60
C GLY A 41 20.71 -49.35 17.16
N THR A 42 21.16 -50.23 18.04
CA THR A 42 22.52 -50.29 18.58
C THR A 42 23.52 -50.65 17.48
N ALA A 43 24.17 -49.65 16.88
CA ALA A 43 25.39 -49.79 16.10
C ALA A 43 26.11 -48.43 16.06
N GLY A 44 27.44 -48.44 16.10
CA GLY A 44 28.32 -47.31 16.39
C GLY A 44 27.91 -45.96 15.78
N TYR A 45 28.05 -44.91 16.59
CA TYR A 45 27.88 -43.52 16.22
C TYR A 45 28.95 -43.16 15.17
N LEU A 46 28.68 -43.42 13.89
CA LEU A 46 29.43 -42.81 12.81
C LEU A 46 29.14 -41.31 12.91
N GLN A 47 30.14 -40.58 13.40
CA GLN A 47 30.21 -39.13 13.38
C GLN A 47 30.30 -38.67 11.92
N GLY A 48 29.20 -38.81 11.19
CA GLY A 48 29.06 -38.27 9.85
C GLY A 48 29.09 -36.76 9.97
N SER A 49 30.25 -36.16 9.70
CA SER A 49 30.34 -34.74 9.39
C SER A 49 29.36 -34.51 8.23
N SER A 50 28.22 -33.85 8.46
CA SER A 50 27.37 -33.50 7.33
C SER A 50 28.21 -32.58 6.44
N GLU A 51 28.47 -33.05 5.24
CA GLU A 51 29.38 -32.43 4.26
C GLU A 51 28.92 -31.00 3.90
N PHE A 52 27.64 -30.71 4.12
CA PHE A 52 27.02 -29.43 3.90
C PHE A 52 26.49 -28.85 5.22
N HIS A 53 26.90 -27.63 5.53
CA HIS A 53 26.39 -26.80 6.61
C HIS A 53 26.21 -25.37 6.12
N HIS A 54 25.25 -24.64 6.68
CA HIS A 54 25.18 -23.19 6.47
C HIS A 54 26.38 -22.50 7.11
N SER A 55 26.77 -21.35 6.55
CA SER A 55 27.78 -20.49 7.16
C SER A 55 27.37 -20.11 8.59
N LYS A 56 28.32 -20.11 9.52
CA LYS A 56 28.10 -19.70 10.90
C LYS A 56 28.11 -18.17 10.98
N SER A 57 26.98 -17.57 10.69
CA SER A 57 26.69 -16.18 11.03
C SER A 57 26.30 -16.11 12.51
N GLY A 58 26.79 -15.13 13.27
CA GLY A 58 26.38 -14.93 14.66
C GLY A 58 24.86 -14.71 14.81
N SER A 59 24.39 -14.60 16.05
CA SER A 59 22.96 -14.39 16.34
C SER A 59 22.50 -12.93 16.29
N PHE A 60 23.41 -11.98 16.09
CA PHE A 60 23.10 -10.56 16.10
C PHE A 60 22.54 -10.10 14.75
N TYR A 61 21.39 -9.42 14.79
CA TYR A 61 20.77 -8.73 13.66
C TYR A 61 20.24 -7.38 14.16
N GLN A 62 20.49 -6.31 13.41
CA GLN A 62 19.95 -4.99 13.71
C GLN A 62 18.49 -4.89 13.27
N ASP A 63 17.63 -4.37 14.14
CA ASP A 63 16.24 -4.10 13.79
C ASP A 63 16.14 -3.00 12.73
N ALA A 64 15.27 -3.21 11.75
CA ALA A 64 15.02 -2.26 10.67
C ALA A 64 14.27 -1.02 11.21
N PRO A 65 14.54 0.18 10.65
CA PRO A 65 13.74 1.36 10.97
C PRO A 65 12.29 1.16 10.51
N SER A 66 11.34 1.68 11.28
CA SER A 66 9.92 1.65 10.98
C SER A 66 9.40 3.06 10.77
N LEU A 67 8.52 3.24 9.77
CA LEU A 67 7.85 4.50 9.52
C LEU A 67 6.50 4.51 10.24
N GLU A 68 6.25 5.55 11.03
CA GLU A 68 4.95 5.84 11.63
C GLU A 68 4.17 6.80 10.74
N ASN A 69 2.85 6.92 10.97
CA ASN A 69 1.98 7.84 10.24
C ASN A 69 2.62 9.24 10.14
N GLN A 70 2.95 9.67 8.93
CA GLN A 70 3.75 10.88 8.72
C GLN A 70 3.04 12.17 9.17
N PHE A 71 1.71 12.17 9.19
CA PHE A 71 0.95 13.32 9.70
C PHE A 71 1.02 13.39 11.21
N LEU A 72 0.76 12.27 11.91
CA LEU A 72 0.76 12.23 13.37
C LEU A 72 2.19 12.34 13.96
N GLY A 73 3.18 11.80 13.26
CA GLY A 73 4.59 11.87 13.66
C GLY A 73 5.22 13.26 13.48
N ASP A 74 4.64 14.12 12.65
CA ASP A 74 5.13 15.49 12.42
C ASP A 74 4.43 16.50 13.36
N VAL A 75 5.02 16.68 14.54
CA VAL A 75 4.53 17.63 15.55
C VAL A 75 4.54 19.07 15.03
N PHE A 76 5.51 19.43 14.19
CA PHE A 76 5.60 20.78 13.66
C PHE A 76 4.47 21.06 12.67
N LEU A 77 4.20 20.13 11.76
CA LEU A 77 3.10 20.23 10.80
C LEU A 77 1.75 20.34 11.52
N THR A 78 1.46 19.41 12.43
CA THR A 78 0.17 19.36 13.15
C THR A 78 -0.08 20.61 13.99
N THR A 79 0.92 21.07 14.74
CA THR A 79 0.81 22.29 15.56
C THR A 79 0.68 23.56 14.71
N SER A 80 1.35 23.61 13.56
CA SER A 80 1.26 24.74 12.62
C SER A 80 -0.13 24.81 11.98
N LEU A 81 -0.67 23.70 11.50
CA LEU A 81 -2.01 23.64 10.91
C LEU A 81 -3.08 24.03 11.92
N LYS A 82 -2.98 23.56 13.16
CA LYS A 82 -3.92 23.91 14.24
C LYS A 82 -3.91 25.41 14.58
N ARG A 83 -2.78 26.10 14.37
CA ARG A 83 -2.66 27.55 14.60
C ARG A 83 -3.21 28.37 13.43
N ILE A 84 -3.02 27.88 12.20
CA ILE A 84 -3.35 28.60 10.98
C ILE A 84 -4.81 28.41 10.58
N LEU A 85 -5.32 27.17 10.69
CA LEU A 85 -6.66 26.82 10.23
C LEU A 85 -7.74 27.16 11.28
N PRO A 86 -8.92 27.64 10.85
CA PRO A 86 -10.10 27.68 11.70
C PRO A 86 -10.45 26.29 12.24
N SER A 87 -10.99 26.20 13.46
CA SER A 87 -11.24 24.92 14.14
C SER A 87 -12.07 23.93 13.33
N GLU A 88 -13.09 24.39 12.62
CA GLU A 88 -13.96 23.54 11.78
C GLU A 88 -13.19 22.96 10.59
N VAL A 89 -12.41 23.79 9.89
CA VAL A 89 -11.57 23.39 8.75
C VAL A 89 -10.46 22.44 9.22
N PHE A 90 -9.84 22.72 10.37
CA PHE A 90 -8.82 21.86 10.94
C PHE A 90 -9.34 20.45 11.20
N ASN A 91 -10.55 20.30 11.76
CA ASN A 91 -11.12 18.99 12.06
C ASN A 91 -11.38 18.15 10.80
N ASP A 92 -11.89 18.77 9.73
CA ASP A 92 -12.13 18.08 8.45
C ASP A 92 -10.80 17.70 7.77
N VAL A 93 -9.87 18.66 7.67
CA VAL A 93 -8.56 18.47 7.04
C VAL A 93 -7.71 17.45 7.81
N SER A 94 -7.67 17.51 9.15
CA SER A 94 -6.88 16.58 9.96
C SER A 94 -7.38 15.13 9.85
N CYS A 95 -8.70 14.92 9.75
CA CYS A 95 -9.27 13.58 9.55
C CYS A 95 -8.81 12.98 8.21
N ASP A 96 -8.82 13.78 7.13
CA ASP A 96 -8.32 13.36 5.82
C ASP A 96 -6.81 13.10 5.83
N LEU A 97 -6.03 13.98 6.47
CA LEU A 97 -4.57 13.87 6.55
C LEU A 97 -4.09 12.71 7.40
N GLU A 98 -4.80 12.36 8.48
CA GLU A 98 -4.49 11.19 9.30
C GLU A 98 -4.68 9.90 8.51
N ARG A 99 -5.84 9.75 7.82
CA ARG A 99 -6.09 8.63 6.91
C ARG A 99 -5.02 8.55 5.82
N PHE A 100 -4.70 9.69 5.22
CA PHE A 100 -3.73 9.74 4.13
C PHE A 100 -2.31 9.42 4.61
N GLY A 101 -1.89 9.93 5.77
CA GLY A 101 -0.59 9.66 6.37
C GLY A 101 -0.35 8.18 6.65
N GLU A 102 -1.41 7.43 7.03
CA GLU A 102 -1.34 5.98 7.18
C GLU A 102 -1.16 5.28 5.83
N ARG A 103 -1.92 5.72 4.82
CA ARG A 103 -1.79 5.20 3.44
C ARG A 103 -0.41 5.49 2.85
N VAL A 104 0.20 6.62 3.21
CA VAL A 104 1.54 7.03 2.79
C VAL A 104 2.60 6.03 3.24
N VAL A 105 2.63 5.68 4.52
CA VAL A 105 3.62 4.73 5.05
C VAL A 105 3.33 3.27 4.71
N GLY A 106 2.07 2.94 4.42
CA GLY A 106 1.65 1.62 3.97
C GLY A 106 1.75 1.44 2.46
N GLU A 107 0.62 1.61 1.76
CA GLU A 107 0.47 1.32 0.32
C GLU A 107 1.45 2.15 -0.53
N ILE A 108 1.49 3.47 -0.33
CA ILE A 108 2.23 4.39 -1.21
C ILE A 108 3.74 4.17 -1.08
N TYR A 109 4.27 4.00 0.14
CA TYR A 109 5.69 3.70 0.35
C TYR A 109 6.12 2.43 -0.40
N GLN A 110 5.33 1.36 -0.34
CA GLN A 110 5.64 0.12 -1.06
C GLN A 110 5.59 0.32 -2.57
N LEU A 111 4.61 1.08 -3.08
CA LEU A 111 4.51 1.41 -4.50
C LEU A 111 5.71 2.24 -4.98
N GLY A 112 6.09 3.28 -4.23
CA GLY A 112 7.24 4.12 -4.55
C GLY A 112 8.54 3.33 -4.54
N TYR A 113 8.75 2.49 -3.54
CA TYR A 113 9.92 1.61 -3.45
C TYR A 113 10.01 0.64 -4.64
N ASN A 114 8.90 -0.03 -4.98
CA ASN A 114 8.86 -0.96 -6.11
C ASN A 114 8.96 -0.27 -7.47
N ALA A 115 8.46 0.96 -7.60
CA ALA A 115 8.65 1.77 -8.81
C ALA A 115 10.13 2.14 -9.01
N GLU A 116 10.85 2.46 -7.93
CA GLU A 116 12.30 2.71 -7.99
C GLU A 116 13.09 1.45 -8.39
N LEU A 117 12.72 0.28 -7.87
CA LEU A 117 13.34 -0.99 -8.28
C LEU A 117 13.08 -1.35 -9.75
N ASN A 118 11.96 -0.88 -10.32
CA ASN A 118 11.52 -1.19 -11.68
C ASN A 118 11.48 0.07 -12.56
N GLN A 119 12.65 0.64 -12.79
CA GLN A 119 12.81 1.88 -13.57
C GLN A 119 12.23 1.77 -15.00
N PRO A 120 11.71 2.90 -15.56
CA PRO A 120 11.10 2.92 -16.88
C PRO A 120 12.09 2.59 -18.00
N LYS A 121 11.59 1.95 -19.06
CA LYS A 121 12.38 1.57 -20.24
C LYS A 121 11.75 2.15 -21.51
N LEU A 122 12.59 2.62 -22.43
CA LEU A 122 12.16 3.07 -23.74
C LEU A 122 12.30 1.92 -24.75
N GLN A 123 11.20 1.55 -25.39
CA GLN A 123 11.17 0.67 -26.54
C GLN A 123 10.95 1.53 -27.80
N GLN A 124 12.02 1.77 -28.56
CA GLN A 124 11.93 2.62 -29.76
C GLN A 124 11.26 1.90 -30.93
N TYR A 125 11.49 0.60 -31.08
CA TYR A 125 10.99 -0.21 -32.19
C TYR A 125 10.31 -1.49 -31.70
N ASP A 126 9.33 -1.98 -32.45
CA ASP A 126 8.74 -3.29 -32.25
C ASP A 126 9.63 -4.41 -32.83
N ALA A 127 9.20 -5.67 -32.65
CA ALA A 127 9.91 -6.84 -33.15
C ALA A 127 9.96 -6.93 -34.70
N TRP A 128 9.25 -6.06 -35.42
CA TRP A 128 9.14 -6.03 -36.88
C TRP A 128 9.78 -4.77 -37.50
N GLY A 129 10.55 -4.02 -36.71
CA GLY A 129 11.27 -2.83 -37.17
C GLY A 129 10.39 -1.58 -37.34
N ARG A 130 9.14 -1.58 -36.84
CA ARG A 130 8.28 -0.38 -36.83
C ARG A 130 8.63 0.48 -35.62
N ARG A 131 8.72 1.80 -35.80
CA ARG A 131 8.96 2.73 -34.70
C ARG A 131 7.69 2.88 -33.85
N VAL A 132 7.80 2.66 -32.53
CA VAL A 132 6.69 2.74 -31.55
C VAL A 132 6.92 3.75 -30.44
N ASP A 133 8.18 4.01 -30.04
CA ASP A 133 8.55 4.93 -28.95
C ASP A 133 7.80 4.70 -27.62
N ASP A 134 7.56 3.44 -27.26
CA ASP A 134 6.82 3.05 -26.06
C ASP A 134 7.66 3.25 -24.79
N ILE A 135 7.08 3.89 -23.77
CA ILE A 135 7.68 4.00 -22.43
C ILE A 135 7.04 2.96 -21.51
N ILE A 136 7.78 1.88 -21.27
CA ILE A 136 7.36 0.78 -20.40
C ILE A 136 7.65 1.18 -18.95
N THR A 137 6.58 1.42 -18.20
CA THR A 137 6.60 1.76 -16.76
C THR A 137 6.10 0.60 -15.91
N SER A 138 6.52 0.57 -14.65
CA SER A 138 6.04 -0.39 -13.65
C SER A 138 4.54 -0.24 -13.39
N HIS A 139 3.91 -1.30 -12.89
CA HIS A 139 2.49 -1.24 -12.49
C HIS A 139 2.30 -0.27 -11.32
N GLU A 140 3.28 -0.18 -10.43
CA GLU A 140 3.27 0.63 -9.23
C GLU A 140 3.28 2.12 -9.56
N TRP A 141 4.04 2.51 -10.58
CA TRP A 141 4.00 3.88 -11.11
C TRP A 141 2.61 4.26 -11.64
N LYS A 142 1.93 3.34 -12.32
CA LYS A 142 0.56 3.52 -12.80
C LYS A 142 -0.44 3.56 -11.65
N ARG A 143 -0.25 2.74 -10.61
CA ARG A 143 -1.08 2.78 -9.41
C ARG A 143 -0.92 4.10 -8.66
N LEU A 144 0.29 4.65 -8.55
CA LEU A 144 0.53 5.97 -7.94
C LEU A 144 -0.24 7.09 -8.66
N LYS A 145 -0.37 7.01 -9.99
CA LYS A 145 -1.26 7.91 -10.76
C LYS A 145 -2.71 7.83 -10.32
N GLU A 146 -3.24 6.60 -10.20
CA GLU A 146 -4.62 6.37 -9.78
C GLU A 146 -4.87 6.89 -8.37
N ILE A 147 -3.98 6.57 -7.42
CA ILE A 147 -4.05 7.06 -6.05
C ILE A 147 -4.03 8.58 -6.01
N SER A 148 -3.20 9.23 -6.83
CA SER A 148 -3.13 10.68 -6.89
C SER A 148 -4.45 11.32 -7.32
N ALA A 149 -5.21 10.64 -8.20
CA ALA A 149 -6.54 11.06 -8.60
C ALA A 149 -7.59 10.74 -7.53
N GLU A 150 -7.56 9.53 -6.95
CA GLU A 150 -8.46 9.11 -5.85
C GLU A 150 -8.38 10.05 -4.65
N GLU A 151 -7.17 10.46 -4.26
CA GLU A 151 -6.91 11.29 -3.08
C GLU A 151 -7.03 12.80 -3.36
N GLY A 152 -7.34 13.17 -4.61
CA GLY A 152 -7.56 14.56 -5.01
C GLY A 152 -6.33 15.45 -4.90
N LEU A 153 -5.10 14.90 -5.06
CA LEU A 153 -3.86 15.64 -4.80
C LEU A 153 -3.72 16.94 -5.62
N ILE A 154 -4.37 17.00 -6.78
CA ILE A 154 -4.54 18.25 -7.55
C ILE A 154 -5.92 18.84 -7.33
N ALA A 155 -6.97 18.02 -7.39
CA ALA A 155 -8.37 18.47 -7.36
C ALA A 155 -8.73 19.32 -6.14
N ILE A 156 -8.21 19.01 -4.94
CA ILE A 156 -8.52 19.71 -3.67
C ILE A 156 -8.31 21.22 -3.79
N GLY A 157 -7.24 21.65 -4.47
CA GLY A 157 -6.94 23.08 -4.63
C GLY A 157 -7.87 23.82 -5.59
N TYR A 158 -8.60 23.09 -6.45
CA TYR A 158 -9.49 23.67 -7.45
C TYR A 158 -10.99 23.53 -7.09
N GLU A 159 -11.36 22.50 -6.34
CA GLU A 159 -12.71 22.31 -5.79
C GLU A 159 -13.07 23.37 -4.75
N ASN A 160 -12.07 23.92 -4.08
CA ASN A 160 -12.19 25.10 -3.21
C ASN A 160 -13.22 24.95 -2.08
N LYS A 161 -13.40 23.73 -1.55
CA LYS A 161 -14.36 23.41 -0.47
C LYS A 161 -14.17 24.28 0.79
N HIS A 162 -12.93 24.64 1.10
CA HIS A 162 -12.58 25.46 2.27
C HIS A 162 -12.00 26.82 1.86
N GLU A 163 -12.40 27.35 0.71
CA GLU A 163 -11.95 28.66 0.23
C GLU A 163 -10.41 28.77 0.25
N GLU A 164 -9.84 29.82 0.85
CA GLU A 164 -8.38 30.03 0.90
C GLU A 164 -7.60 28.84 1.54
N TRP A 165 -8.25 28.04 2.38
CA TRP A 165 -7.62 26.92 3.09
C TRP A 165 -7.46 25.67 2.22
N SER A 166 -8.22 25.56 1.12
CA SER A 166 -8.13 24.43 0.20
C SER A 166 -6.73 24.27 -0.39
N ARG A 167 -6.03 25.38 -0.66
CA ARG A 167 -4.64 25.31 -1.16
C ARG A 167 -3.67 24.79 -0.11
N LEU A 168 -3.86 25.15 1.16
CA LEU A 168 -3.03 24.66 2.26
C LEU A 168 -3.25 23.17 2.51
N HIS A 169 -4.50 22.70 2.46
CA HIS A 169 -4.82 21.27 2.53
C HIS A 169 -4.16 20.49 1.39
N GLN A 170 -4.27 20.98 0.15
CA GLN A 170 -3.62 20.37 -1.02
C GLN A 170 -2.09 20.28 -0.85
N ILE A 171 -1.43 21.38 -0.48
CA ILE A 171 0.02 21.42 -0.29
C ILE A 171 0.44 20.45 0.83
N THR A 172 -0.35 20.34 1.89
CA THR A 172 -0.07 19.41 2.98
C THR A 172 -0.15 17.95 2.52
N LYS A 173 -1.16 17.56 1.74
CA LYS A 173 -1.19 16.21 1.15
C LYS A 173 -0.01 15.98 0.21
N LEU A 174 0.37 16.96 -0.60
CA LEU A 174 1.56 16.85 -1.47
C LEU A 174 2.86 16.70 -0.67
N TYR A 175 3.00 17.40 0.46
CA TYR A 175 4.14 17.28 1.37
C TYR A 175 4.27 15.84 1.92
N LEU A 176 3.17 15.25 2.40
CA LEU A 176 3.16 13.86 2.88
C LEU A 176 3.39 12.86 1.73
N PHE A 177 2.85 13.12 0.54
CA PHE A 177 2.95 12.22 -0.61
C PHE A 177 4.37 12.16 -1.20
N SER A 178 5.01 13.32 -1.35
CA SER A 178 6.27 13.47 -2.10
C SER A 178 7.37 12.46 -1.71
N PRO A 179 7.76 12.31 -0.43
CA PRO A 179 8.87 11.43 -0.05
C PRO A 179 8.62 9.94 -0.31
N SER A 180 7.37 9.51 -0.42
CA SER A 180 7.00 8.10 -0.63
C SER A 180 6.51 7.81 -2.05
N SER A 181 6.42 8.82 -2.91
CA SER A 181 5.80 8.73 -4.24
C SER A 181 6.72 8.24 -5.37
N GLY A 182 7.98 7.88 -5.08
CA GLY A 182 8.94 7.48 -6.13
C GLY A 182 9.14 8.54 -7.22
N LEU A 183 9.08 9.83 -6.87
CA LEU A 183 9.07 11.01 -7.77
C LEU A 183 7.78 11.22 -8.59
N TYR A 184 6.67 10.56 -8.27
CA TYR A 184 5.37 10.88 -8.88
C TYR A 184 4.85 12.28 -8.50
N SER A 185 5.45 12.95 -7.52
CA SER A 185 5.19 14.37 -7.23
C SER A 185 5.56 15.31 -8.40
N CYS A 186 6.52 14.95 -9.25
CA CYS A 186 6.92 15.75 -10.42
C CYS A 186 5.78 15.92 -11.46
N PRO A 187 5.15 14.85 -11.99
CA PRO A 187 4.01 15.00 -12.89
C PRO A 187 2.82 15.71 -12.23
N LEU A 188 2.63 15.59 -10.92
CA LEU A 188 1.61 16.35 -10.20
C LEU A 188 1.89 17.85 -10.20
N ALA A 189 3.13 18.28 -9.94
CA ALA A 189 3.50 19.69 -10.00
C ALA A 189 3.28 20.28 -11.41
N MET A 190 3.65 19.54 -12.46
CA MET A 190 3.39 19.94 -13.86
C MET A 190 1.90 20.00 -14.17
N THR A 191 1.11 19.05 -13.65
CA THR A 191 -0.35 19.00 -13.84
C THR A 191 -1.04 20.17 -13.14
N ASP A 192 -0.64 20.50 -11.92
CA ASP A 192 -1.14 21.66 -11.18
C ASP A 192 -0.82 22.96 -11.93
N GLY A 193 0.42 23.12 -12.40
CA GLY A 193 0.82 24.28 -13.22
C GLY A 193 -0.01 24.41 -14.50
N ALA A 194 -0.18 23.32 -15.24
CA ALA A 194 -0.99 23.29 -16.46
C ALA A 194 -2.46 23.63 -16.18
N ALA A 195 -3.05 23.05 -15.13
CA ALA A 195 -4.43 23.33 -14.72
C ALA A 195 -4.60 24.82 -14.36
N LYS A 196 -3.64 25.42 -13.67
CA LYS A 196 -3.68 26.85 -13.34
C LYS A 196 -3.61 27.72 -14.58
N ILE A 197 -2.75 27.39 -15.55
CA ILE A 197 -2.60 28.13 -16.81
C ILE A 197 -3.90 28.07 -17.62
N LEU A 198 -4.53 26.89 -17.73
CA LEU A 198 -5.76 26.73 -18.51
C LEU A 198 -7.00 27.33 -17.86
N LYS A 199 -6.99 27.51 -16.53
CA LYS A 199 -8.07 28.16 -15.78
C LYS A 199 -8.00 29.70 -15.85
N ALA A 200 -6.80 30.25 -16.05
CA ALA A 200 -6.55 31.70 -16.09
C ALA A 200 -7.13 32.33 -17.36
#